data_AF-A0A1Q6H046-F1
#
_entry.id   AF-A0A1Q6H046-F1
#
_cell.length_a   1.000
_cell.length_b   1.000
_cell.length_c   1.000
_cell.angle_alpha   90.00
_cell.angle_beta   90.00
_cell.angle_gamma   90.00
#
_symmetry.space_group_name_H-M   'P 1'
#
loop_
_entity.id
_entity.type
_entity.pdbx_description
1 polymer ?
#
loop_
_entity_poly.entity_id
_entity_poly.type
_entity_poly.pdbx_seq_one_letter_code
_entity_poly.pdbx_strand_id
1 'polypeptide(L)'
;MEESFRVSDLPADHYKIFRNLVNYTYVDVIDLFERFKDRIIVERFKPNDTSCKELKRKRISKIKNMRYENAVAFCDKTEFFRTATDLIKADKPYASTVREKLGKDARKGIPQGTPISATLANIYMIDFDDAIYKEVSSRRAYYQRYSDDLIIICDRADEKYFYDLIIRDIDAITRLEIQAGKTHIYRYDENCNGNLVGGIVMEDGNVSPNKQLEYLGFAFDGTKVRVKTSGFSKFYRNMKRAFKRGAFFAKKPHIPSDKLFEGRLYKRFTHLGAKRRLKWKQDSSNPSGFKRTTKYDWGNFISYLRKADNVMADINHDKSISAQGRKIWPKFHRLKKQAYEDIDKHKKG
;
A
#
# COMPACT_ATOMS: atom_id res chain seq x y z
N MET A 1 16.46 4.11 -25.65
CA MET A 1 17.38 4.42 -24.52
C MET A 1 18.62 5.20 -24.96
N GLU A 2 19.21 4.97 -26.14
CA GLU A 2 20.41 5.72 -26.61
C GLU A 2 20.16 7.23 -26.86
N GLU A 3 18.92 7.65 -27.14
CA GLU A 3 18.63 9.07 -27.42
C GLU A 3 18.48 9.95 -26.17
N SER A 4 18.09 9.39 -25.01
CA SER A 4 17.77 10.20 -23.82
C SER A 4 18.97 10.44 -22.89
N PHE A 5 19.93 9.51 -22.88
CA PHE A 5 21.19 9.66 -22.16
C PHE A 5 22.33 9.42 -23.15
N ARG A 6 23.05 10.48 -23.55
CA ARG A 6 24.21 10.44 -24.46
C ARG A 6 25.45 9.75 -23.85
N VAL A 7 25.26 8.64 -23.14
CA VAL A 7 26.31 7.92 -22.43
C VAL A 7 26.07 6.42 -22.64
N SER A 8 27.10 5.71 -23.10
CA SER A 8 27.03 4.28 -23.40
C SER A 8 26.95 3.39 -22.15
N ASP A 9 27.41 3.90 -21.00
CA ASP A 9 27.35 3.19 -19.72
C ASP A 9 27.19 4.17 -18.54
N LEU A 10 26.73 3.67 -17.40
CA LEU A 10 26.66 4.42 -16.16
C LEU A 10 28.06 4.71 -15.61
N PRO A 11 28.30 5.89 -15.01
CA PRO A 11 29.51 6.14 -14.23
C PRO A 11 29.77 5.02 -13.22
N ALA A 12 31.04 4.67 -12.99
CA ALA A 12 31.43 3.49 -12.20
C ALA A 12 30.75 3.43 -10.82
N ASP A 13 30.64 4.57 -10.12
CA ASP A 13 29.98 4.65 -8.82
C ASP A 13 28.48 4.38 -8.90
N HIS A 14 27.81 4.93 -9.92
CA HIS A 14 26.39 4.71 -10.16
C HIS A 14 26.12 3.25 -10.54
N TYR A 15 26.97 2.68 -11.40
CA TYR A 15 26.89 1.27 -11.76
C TYR A 15 27.08 0.37 -10.54
N LYS A 16 28.01 0.70 -9.63
CA LYS A 16 28.21 -0.05 -8.39
C LYS A 16 26.97 -0.03 -7.49
N ILE A 17 26.32 1.13 -7.36
CA ILE A 17 25.05 1.26 -6.62
C ILE A 17 23.96 0.42 -7.29
N PHE A 18 23.75 0.58 -8.60
CA PHE A 18 22.79 -0.20 -9.38
C PHE A 18 23.03 -1.71 -9.23
N ARG A 19 24.27 -2.16 -9.39
CA ARG A 19 24.67 -3.56 -9.26
C ARG A 19 24.40 -4.11 -7.85
N ASN A 20 24.67 -3.34 -6.80
CA ASN A 20 24.38 -3.77 -5.42
C ASN A 20 22.88 -3.90 -5.15
N LEU A 21 22.07 -3.00 -5.71
CA LEU A 21 20.63 -3.04 -5.58
C LEU A 21 20.04 -4.22 -6.34
N VAL A 22 20.45 -4.41 -7.59
CA VAL A 22 19.98 -5.52 -8.42
C VAL A 22 20.50 -6.84 -7.88
N ASN A 23 21.77 -6.97 -7.49
CA ASN A 23 22.36 -8.19 -6.93
C ASN A 23 22.27 -8.25 -5.40
N TYR A 24 21.09 -7.96 -4.86
CA TYR A 24 20.88 -8.02 -3.42
C TYR A 24 20.94 -9.46 -2.89
N THR A 25 21.44 -9.58 -1.65
CA THR A 25 21.30 -10.77 -0.82
C THR A 25 20.33 -10.44 0.30
N TYR A 26 19.53 -11.42 0.70
CA TYR A 26 18.54 -11.21 1.73
C TYR A 26 18.40 -12.43 2.62
N VAL A 27 17.79 -12.22 3.78
CA VAL A 27 17.44 -13.27 4.73
C VAL A 27 15.96 -13.12 5.02
N ASP A 28 15.20 -14.21 4.95
CA ASP A 28 13.78 -14.17 5.31
C ASP A 28 13.64 -14.01 6.83
N VAL A 29 12.82 -13.05 7.25
CA VAL A 29 12.61 -12.75 8.68
C VAL A 29 11.97 -13.92 9.43
N ILE A 30 11.16 -14.74 8.75
CA ILE A 30 10.53 -15.94 9.32
C ILE A 30 11.58 -17.02 9.50
N ASP A 31 12.43 -17.26 8.49
CA ASP A 31 13.52 -18.25 8.60
C ASP A 31 14.49 -17.88 9.72
N LEU A 32 14.82 -16.58 9.81
CA LEU A 32 15.66 -16.05 10.88
C LEU A 32 14.99 -16.20 12.25
N PHE A 33 13.69 -15.92 12.34
CA PHE A 33 12.94 -16.12 13.57
C PHE A 33 12.93 -17.60 13.97
N GLU A 34 12.63 -18.53 13.07
CA GLU A 34 12.57 -19.96 13.38
C GLU A 34 13.92 -20.51 13.82
N ARG A 35 15.04 -20.04 13.24
CA ARG A 35 16.40 -20.43 13.64
C ARG A 35 16.79 -19.95 15.03
N PHE A 36 16.34 -18.76 15.42
CA PHE A 36 16.76 -18.10 16.68
C PHE A 36 15.67 -18.02 17.75
N LYS A 37 14.45 -18.52 17.49
CA LYS A 37 13.28 -18.37 18.37
C LYS A 37 13.52 -18.78 19.82
N ASP A 38 14.42 -19.73 20.07
CA ASP A 38 14.73 -20.22 21.41
C ASP A 38 15.78 -19.38 22.17
N ARG A 39 16.48 -18.48 21.46
CA ARG A 39 17.61 -17.69 21.99
C ARG A 39 17.64 -16.25 21.45
N ILE A 40 16.47 -15.61 21.35
CA ILE A 40 16.36 -14.22 20.92
C ILE A 40 16.92 -13.30 22.00
N ILE A 41 17.64 -12.25 21.60
CA ILE A 41 18.15 -11.22 22.51
C ILE A 41 17.02 -10.28 22.90
N VAL A 42 16.68 -10.24 24.18
CA VAL A 42 15.64 -9.39 24.76
C VAL A 42 16.22 -8.44 25.80
N GLU A 43 15.63 -7.26 25.92
CA GLU A 43 15.99 -6.27 26.94
C GLU A 43 15.13 -6.45 28.21
N ARG A 44 15.75 -6.59 29.38
CA ARG A 44 15.08 -6.71 30.68
C ARG A 44 15.71 -5.77 31.69
N PHE A 45 14.93 -5.35 32.69
CA PHE A 45 15.49 -4.69 33.86
C PHE A 45 16.30 -5.70 34.68
N LYS A 46 17.37 -5.23 35.31
CA LYS A 46 18.14 -6.06 36.24
C LYS A 46 17.25 -6.46 37.42
N PRO A 47 17.47 -7.64 38.03
CA PRO A 47 16.78 -8.00 39.26
C PRO A 47 16.97 -6.90 40.31
N ASN A 48 15.87 -6.40 40.87
CA ASN A 48 15.83 -5.34 41.89
C ASN A 48 16.36 -3.95 41.47
N ASP A 49 16.58 -3.70 40.19
CA ASP A 49 17.00 -2.38 39.69
C ASP A 49 16.17 -1.99 38.44
N THR A 50 15.26 -1.04 38.64
CA THR A 50 14.38 -0.50 37.60
C THR A 50 15.03 0.63 36.79
N SER A 51 16.25 1.04 37.13
CA SER A 51 17.01 2.07 36.41
C SER A 51 17.91 1.46 35.33
N CYS A 52 18.43 0.26 35.56
CA CYS A 52 19.39 -0.39 34.66
C CYS A 52 18.78 -1.58 33.90
N LYS A 53 19.07 -1.65 32.61
CA LYS A 53 18.64 -2.75 31.74
C LYS A 53 19.81 -3.63 31.31
N GLU A 54 19.53 -4.90 31.11
CA GLU A 54 20.47 -5.91 30.62
C GLU A 54 19.86 -6.69 29.44
N LEU A 55 20.75 -7.23 28.60
CA LEU A 55 20.38 -8.09 27.48
C LEU A 55 20.40 -9.55 27.93
N LYS A 56 19.31 -10.27 27.68
CA LYS A 56 19.17 -11.70 27.99
C LYS A 56 18.74 -12.48 26.76
N ARG A 57 19.09 -13.78 26.72
CA ARG A 57 18.59 -14.72 25.71
C ARG A 57 17.29 -15.34 26.21
N LYS A 58 16.23 -15.29 25.40
CA LYS A 58 14.92 -15.84 25.77
C LYS A 58 14.23 -16.49 24.58
N ARG A 59 13.51 -17.60 24.84
CA ARG A 59 12.59 -18.19 23.89
C ARG A 59 11.36 -17.32 23.67
N ILE A 60 11.03 -17.06 22.40
CA ILE A 60 9.81 -16.37 21.96
C ILE A 60 9.07 -17.31 21.02
N SER A 61 7.88 -17.75 21.43
CA SER A 61 7.12 -18.78 20.70
C SER A 61 6.51 -18.31 19.37
N LYS A 62 6.24 -17.01 19.22
CA LYS A 62 5.60 -16.45 18.03
C LYS A 62 6.22 -15.09 17.70
N ILE A 63 6.56 -14.85 16.43
CA ILE A 63 7.19 -13.61 15.97
C ILE A 63 6.41 -12.34 16.35
N LYS A 64 5.07 -12.42 16.40
CA LYS A 64 4.21 -11.30 16.83
C LYS A 64 4.43 -10.86 18.30
N ASN A 65 5.02 -11.71 19.12
CA ASN A 65 5.30 -11.44 20.54
C ASN A 65 6.65 -10.72 20.73
N MET A 66 7.49 -10.61 19.70
CA MET A 66 8.80 -9.94 19.77
C MET A 66 8.73 -8.56 20.43
N ARG A 67 7.74 -7.76 20.04
CA ARG A 67 7.53 -6.42 20.61
C ARG A 67 7.10 -6.46 22.07
N TYR A 68 6.25 -7.40 22.46
CA TYR A 68 5.81 -7.56 23.85
C TYR A 68 6.97 -8.01 24.74
N GLU A 69 7.83 -8.86 24.19
CA GLU A 69 8.99 -9.41 24.88
C GLU A 69 10.21 -8.48 24.81
N ASN A 70 10.10 -7.23 24.35
CA ASN A 70 11.22 -6.29 24.15
C ASN A 70 12.42 -6.94 23.45
N ALA A 71 12.18 -7.70 22.38
CA ALA A 71 13.25 -8.27 21.57
C ALA A 71 14.04 -7.16 20.88
N VAL A 72 15.36 -7.24 20.98
CA VAL A 72 16.32 -6.28 20.43
C VAL A 72 16.93 -6.82 19.13
N ALA A 73 17.33 -8.10 19.13
CA ALA A 73 17.97 -8.75 17.98
C ALA A 73 17.72 -10.26 18.00
N PHE A 74 17.76 -10.91 16.84
CA PHE A 74 17.69 -12.37 16.73
C PHE A 74 18.96 -13.03 17.26
N CYS A 75 20.12 -12.49 16.87
CA CYS A 75 21.45 -12.95 17.24
C CYS A 75 22.45 -11.81 17.11
N ASP A 76 23.68 -12.02 17.60
CA ASP A 76 24.79 -11.12 17.30
C ASP A 76 25.42 -11.43 15.94
N LYS A 77 26.31 -10.54 15.48
CA LYS A 77 26.99 -10.66 14.17
C LYS A 77 27.80 -11.95 14.06
N THR A 78 28.56 -12.30 15.10
CA THR A 78 29.46 -13.46 15.08
C THR A 78 28.68 -14.77 15.05
N GLU A 79 27.61 -14.86 15.83
CA GLU A 79 26.71 -16.00 15.87
C GLU A 79 26.04 -16.21 14.51
N PHE A 80 25.57 -15.13 13.87
CA PHE A 80 24.96 -15.21 12.54
C PHE A 80 25.91 -15.83 11.52
N PHE A 81 27.12 -15.27 11.36
CA PHE A 81 28.07 -15.75 10.35
C PHE A 81 28.65 -17.14 10.66
N ARG A 82 28.57 -17.58 11.91
CA ARG A 82 28.95 -18.94 12.31
C ARG A 82 27.85 -19.98 12.06
N THR A 83 26.57 -19.61 12.18
CA THR A 83 25.48 -20.61 12.34
C THR A 83 24.28 -20.45 11.41
N ALA A 84 24.22 -19.36 10.65
CA ALA A 84 23.05 -18.99 9.85
C ALA A 84 23.41 -18.43 8.47
N THR A 85 24.63 -18.67 7.97
CA THR A 85 25.05 -18.27 6.62
C THR A 85 24.26 -19.00 5.53
N ASP A 86 23.74 -20.18 5.82
CA ASP A 86 22.82 -20.95 4.99
C ASP A 86 21.49 -20.22 4.74
N LEU A 87 21.09 -19.31 5.64
CA LEU A 87 19.88 -18.50 5.48
C LEU A 87 20.07 -17.32 4.51
N ILE A 88 21.31 -17.02 4.10
CA ILE A 88 21.60 -15.95 3.15
C ILE A 88 21.16 -16.42 1.76
N LYS A 89 20.04 -15.87 1.30
CA LYS A 89 19.52 -16.09 -0.04
C LYS A 89 20.17 -15.07 -0.97
N ALA A 90 20.98 -15.57 -1.88
CA ALA A 90 21.48 -14.81 -3.01
C ALA A 90 20.74 -15.28 -4.26
N ASP A 91 20.00 -14.38 -4.91
CA ASP A 91 19.61 -14.60 -6.30
C ASP A 91 20.85 -14.31 -7.15
N LYS A 92 21.76 -15.29 -7.23
CA LYS A 92 23.02 -15.15 -7.97
C LYS A 92 22.70 -14.88 -9.45
N PRO A 93 23.31 -13.86 -10.07
CA PRO A 93 23.19 -13.64 -11.50
C PRO A 93 24.03 -14.69 -12.23
N TYR A 94 23.49 -15.90 -12.33
CA TYR A 94 24.01 -16.90 -13.26
C TYR A 94 23.74 -16.42 -14.69
N ALA A 95 24.66 -16.71 -15.61
CA ALA A 95 24.40 -16.55 -17.05
C ALA A 95 23.10 -17.28 -17.43
N SER A 96 22.38 -16.77 -18.44
CA SER A 96 21.09 -17.32 -18.90
C SER A 96 21.15 -18.84 -19.12
N THR A 97 22.24 -19.32 -19.73
CA THR A 97 22.53 -20.73 -20.00
C THR A 97 22.65 -21.59 -18.73
N VAL A 98 23.15 -21.03 -17.64
CA VAL A 98 23.26 -21.73 -16.35
C VAL A 98 21.93 -21.72 -15.59
N ARG A 99 21.11 -20.68 -15.75
CA ARG A 99 19.76 -20.63 -15.17
C ARG A 99 18.82 -21.63 -15.85
N GLU A 100 18.89 -21.72 -17.18
CA GLU A 100 18.13 -22.68 -17.99
C GLU A 100 18.46 -24.13 -17.60
N LYS A 101 19.75 -24.48 -17.45
CA LYS A 101 20.19 -25.79 -16.94
C LYS A 101 19.70 -26.09 -15.51
N LEU A 102 19.39 -25.07 -14.72
CA LEU A 102 18.87 -25.20 -13.36
C LEU A 102 17.32 -25.11 -13.31
N GLY A 103 16.64 -25.04 -14.46
CA GLY A 103 15.19 -24.88 -14.54
C GLY A 103 14.70 -23.56 -13.95
N LYS A 104 15.52 -22.51 -13.97
CA LYS A 104 15.21 -21.18 -13.43
C LYS A 104 15.02 -20.18 -14.55
N ASP A 105 13.95 -19.40 -14.47
CA ASP A 105 13.69 -18.32 -15.41
C ASP A 105 14.81 -17.27 -15.43
N ALA A 106 14.98 -16.63 -16.59
CA ALA A 106 15.86 -15.49 -16.75
C ALA A 106 15.53 -14.42 -15.69
N ARG A 107 16.57 -13.84 -15.08
CA ARG A 107 16.39 -12.83 -14.06
C ARG A 107 15.83 -11.55 -14.70
N LYS A 108 14.55 -11.27 -14.48
CA LYS A 108 13.87 -10.07 -14.97
C LYS A 108 13.39 -9.21 -13.79
N GLY A 109 13.41 -7.90 -13.99
CA GLY A 109 12.84 -6.93 -13.06
C GLY A 109 13.82 -6.34 -12.05
N ILE A 110 13.34 -5.32 -11.36
CA ILE A 110 14.03 -4.61 -10.29
C ILE A 110 13.50 -5.04 -8.92
N PRO A 111 14.32 -5.09 -7.87
CA PRO A 111 13.85 -5.52 -6.56
C PRO A 111 12.77 -4.59 -6.03
N GLN A 112 11.68 -5.15 -5.51
CA GLN A 112 10.61 -4.34 -4.92
C GLN A 112 10.98 -3.87 -3.51
N GLY A 113 10.63 -2.62 -3.19
CA GLY A 113 10.83 -2.05 -1.85
C GLY A 113 12.18 -1.37 -1.62
N THR A 114 13.07 -1.31 -2.62
CA THR A 114 14.25 -0.45 -2.53
C THR A 114 13.86 1.02 -2.77
N PRO A 115 14.57 2.00 -2.16
CA PRO A 115 14.25 3.41 -2.34
C PRO A 115 14.31 3.91 -3.80
N ILE A 116 15.10 3.27 -4.67
CA ILE A 116 15.29 3.72 -6.06
C ILE A 116 14.42 2.99 -7.07
N SER A 117 13.78 1.87 -6.70
CA SER A 117 13.07 1.03 -7.67
C SER A 117 11.97 1.78 -8.39
N ALA A 118 11.23 2.66 -7.70
CA ALA A 118 10.20 3.49 -8.33
C ALA A 118 10.79 4.44 -9.39
N THR A 119 11.99 4.97 -9.15
CA THR A 119 12.69 5.84 -10.09
C THR A 119 13.15 5.06 -11.32
N LEU A 120 13.75 3.87 -11.13
CA LEU A 120 14.17 3.01 -12.24
C LEU A 120 12.99 2.56 -13.09
N ALA A 121 11.85 2.21 -12.48
CA ALA A 121 10.63 1.86 -13.21
C ALA A 121 10.14 3.01 -14.10
N ASN A 122 10.19 4.26 -13.62
CA ASN A 122 9.79 5.41 -14.43
C ASN A 122 10.80 5.72 -15.54
N ILE A 123 12.11 5.62 -15.28
CA ILE A 123 13.13 5.78 -16.32
C ILE A 123 12.96 4.72 -17.41
N TYR A 124 12.69 3.47 -17.03
CA TYR A 124 12.48 2.37 -17.96
C TYR A 124 11.32 2.62 -18.94
N MET A 125 10.27 3.30 -18.47
CA MET A 125 9.06 3.58 -19.24
C MET A 125 9.14 4.87 -20.07
N ILE A 126 10.21 5.67 -19.96
CA ILE A 126 10.25 7.03 -20.53
C ILE A 126 10.12 7.05 -22.06
N ASP A 127 10.81 6.12 -22.74
CA ASP A 127 10.77 6.04 -24.21
C ASP A 127 9.39 5.61 -24.70
N PHE A 128 8.72 4.73 -23.94
CA PHE A 128 7.35 4.32 -24.22
C PHE A 128 6.38 5.49 -24.00
N ASP A 129 6.50 6.19 -22.87
CA ASP A 129 5.65 7.33 -22.57
C ASP A 129 5.79 8.43 -23.63
N ASP A 130 7.01 8.71 -24.11
CA ASP A 130 7.30 9.68 -25.17
C ASP A 130 6.67 9.27 -26.52
N ALA A 131 6.81 8.00 -26.91
CA ALA A 131 6.21 7.47 -28.14
C ALA A 131 4.67 7.59 -28.11
N ILE A 132 4.03 7.20 -27.01
CA ILE A 132 2.58 7.30 -26.87
C ILE A 132 2.12 8.76 -26.83
N TYR A 133 2.86 9.63 -26.13
CA TYR A 133 2.51 11.06 -26.03
C TYR A 133 2.51 11.76 -27.40
N LYS A 134 3.41 11.38 -28.31
CA LYS A 134 3.45 11.89 -29.69
C LYS A 134 2.17 11.54 -30.48
N GLU A 135 1.73 10.29 -30.40
CA GLU A 135 0.50 9.83 -31.08
C GLU A 135 -0.78 10.41 -30.46
N VAL A 136 -0.78 10.55 -29.14
CA VAL A 136 -1.90 11.16 -28.41
C VAL A 136 -2.06 12.63 -28.78
N SER A 137 -0.95 13.36 -28.92
CA SER A 137 -0.94 14.77 -29.28
C SER A 137 -1.45 15.03 -30.70
N SER A 138 -1.19 14.11 -31.65
CA SER A 138 -1.64 14.26 -33.04
C SER A 138 -3.15 14.05 -33.22
N ARG A 139 -3.79 13.29 -32.32
CA ARG A 139 -5.22 12.92 -32.38
C ARG A 139 -6.09 13.60 -31.31
N ARG A 140 -5.58 14.63 -30.63
CA ARG A 140 -6.29 15.33 -29.54
C ARG A 140 -6.79 14.40 -28.41
N ALA A 141 -6.10 13.28 -28.21
CA ALA A 141 -6.38 12.37 -27.11
C ALA A 141 -5.71 12.86 -25.82
N TYR A 142 -6.02 12.22 -24.70
CA TYR A 142 -5.34 12.41 -23.42
C TYR A 142 -4.69 11.11 -22.97
N TYR A 143 -3.49 11.20 -22.41
CA TYR A 143 -2.74 10.07 -21.88
C TYR A 143 -2.15 10.39 -20.52
N GLN A 144 -2.23 9.43 -19.60
CA GLN A 144 -1.54 9.52 -18.32
C GLN A 144 -1.16 8.13 -17.80
N ARG A 145 0.05 8.03 -17.22
CA ARG A 145 0.53 6.85 -16.50
C ARG A 145 0.85 7.19 -15.05
N TYR A 146 0.44 6.30 -14.15
CA TYR A 146 0.80 6.33 -12.73
C TYR A 146 1.40 4.97 -12.33
N SER A 147 2.73 4.90 -12.28
CA SER A 147 3.46 3.63 -12.17
C SER A 147 3.02 2.66 -13.27
N ASP A 148 2.24 1.64 -12.92
CA ASP A 148 1.83 0.57 -13.82
C ASP A 148 0.40 0.79 -14.36
N ASP A 149 -0.34 1.74 -13.77
CA ASP A 149 -1.72 2.07 -14.16
C ASP A 149 -1.70 3.15 -15.26
N LEU A 150 -2.24 2.82 -16.43
CA LEU A 150 -2.27 3.67 -17.62
C LEU A 150 -3.72 4.01 -17.99
N ILE A 151 -3.96 5.24 -18.45
CA ILE A 151 -5.26 5.67 -18.97
C ILE A 151 -5.08 6.48 -20.26
N ILE A 152 -5.91 6.19 -21.27
CA ILE A 152 -6.06 6.97 -22.50
C ILE A 152 -7.53 7.37 -22.62
N ILE A 153 -7.78 8.62 -23.00
CA ILE A 153 -9.10 9.15 -23.33
C ILE A 153 -9.02 9.64 -24.78
N CYS A 154 -9.89 9.12 -25.64
CA CYS A 154 -9.89 9.42 -27.07
C CYS A 154 -11.31 9.36 -27.63
N ASP A 155 -11.49 9.86 -28.85
CA ASP A 155 -12.75 9.72 -29.57
C ASP A 155 -13.00 8.25 -29.96
N ARG A 156 -14.29 7.88 -30.09
CA ARG A 156 -14.71 6.51 -30.42
C ARG A 156 -14.00 5.95 -31.67
N ALA A 157 -13.73 6.80 -32.66
CA ALA A 157 -13.08 6.42 -33.92
C ALA A 157 -11.63 5.93 -33.73
N ASP A 158 -10.93 6.43 -32.71
CA ASP A 158 -9.53 6.11 -32.43
C ASP A 158 -9.36 4.98 -31.39
N GLU A 159 -10.45 4.48 -30.80
CA GLU A 159 -10.43 3.49 -29.72
C GLU A 159 -9.58 2.25 -30.08
N LYS A 160 -9.85 1.66 -31.25
CA LYS A 160 -9.11 0.48 -31.72
C LYS A 160 -7.65 0.81 -32.01
N TYR A 161 -7.40 1.97 -32.61
CA TYR A 161 -6.05 2.43 -32.92
C TYR A 161 -5.19 2.55 -31.66
N PHE A 162 -5.68 3.22 -30.61
CA PHE A 162 -4.92 3.37 -29.37
C PHE A 162 -4.77 2.05 -28.60
N TYR A 163 -5.78 1.17 -28.65
CA TYR A 163 -5.68 -0.15 -28.06
C TYR A 163 -4.54 -0.96 -28.70
N ASP A 164 -4.53 -1.04 -30.03
CA ASP A 164 -3.51 -1.77 -30.79
C ASP A 164 -2.12 -1.13 -30.62
N LEU A 165 -2.05 0.21 -30.62
CA LEU A 165 -0.82 0.98 -30.39
C LEU A 165 -0.17 0.60 -29.05
N ILE A 166 -0.95 0.60 -27.96
CA ILE A 166 -0.43 0.34 -26.61
C ILE A 166 0.07 -1.09 -26.48
N ILE A 167 -0.69 -2.06 -26.98
CA ILE A 167 -0.30 -3.48 -26.93
C ILE A 167 0.96 -3.74 -27.76
N ARG A 168 1.09 -3.08 -28.92
CA ARG A 168 2.27 -3.21 -29.78
C ARG A 168 3.50 -2.54 -29.16
N ASP A 169 3.37 -1.27 -28.75
CA ASP A 169 4.51 -0.46 -28.36
C ASP A 169 5.04 -0.83 -26.98
N ILE A 170 4.20 -1.30 -26.06
CA ILE A 170 4.66 -1.79 -24.76
C ILE A 170 5.61 -2.98 -24.94
N ASP A 171 5.28 -3.92 -25.83
CA ASP A 171 6.09 -5.10 -26.10
C ASP A 171 7.34 -4.71 -26.91
N ALA A 172 7.17 -3.92 -27.97
CA ALA A 172 8.26 -3.51 -28.85
C ALA A 172 9.33 -2.65 -28.13
N ILE A 173 8.89 -1.67 -27.31
CA ILE A 173 9.80 -0.72 -26.65
C ILE A 173 10.32 -1.30 -25.34
N THR A 174 9.45 -1.89 -24.53
CA THR A 174 9.77 -2.25 -23.14
C THR A 174 9.85 -3.75 -22.89
N ARG A 175 9.42 -4.60 -23.84
CA ARG A 175 9.36 -6.07 -23.67
C ARG A 175 8.60 -6.48 -22.40
N LEU A 176 7.63 -5.67 -22.01
CA LEU A 176 6.71 -5.94 -20.90
C LEU A 176 5.38 -6.43 -21.46
N GLU A 177 4.71 -7.26 -20.67
CA GLU A 177 3.41 -7.82 -21.00
C GLU A 177 2.30 -7.07 -20.27
N ILE A 178 1.27 -6.64 -21.01
CA ILE A 178 0.05 -6.07 -20.42
C ILE A 178 -0.89 -7.21 -20.01
N GLN A 179 -1.39 -7.14 -18.78
CA GLN A 179 -2.37 -8.12 -18.28
C GLN A 179 -3.75 -7.85 -18.88
N ALA A 180 -4.09 -8.56 -19.97
CA ALA A 180 -5.36 -8.40 -20.69
C ALA A 180 -6.60 -8.42 -19.77
N GLY A 181 -6.63 -9.29 -18.76
CA GLY A 181 -7.76 -9.37 -17.81
C GLY A 181 -7.96 -8.14 -16.90
N LYS A 182 -7.00 -7.21 -16.87
CA LYS A 182 -7.12 -5.92 -16.17
C LYS A 182 -7.32 -4.74 -17.12
N THR A 183 -7.13 -4.94 -18.42
CA THR A 183 -7.39 -3.93 -19.43
C THR A 183 -8.89 -3.81 -19.62
N HIS A 184 -9.42 -2.60 -19.46
CA HIS A 184 -10.85 -2.34 -19.54
C HIS A 184 -11.08 -1.17 -20.49
N ILE A 185 -12.02 -1.37 -21.42
CA ILE A 185 -12.50 -0.32 -22.32
C ILE A 185 -13.78 0.24 -21.71
N TYR A 186 -13.87 1.56 -21.61
CA TYR A 186 -15.05 2.26 -21.16
C TYR A 186 -15.55 3.17 -22.28
N ARG A 187 -16.86 3.18 -22.49
CA ARG A 187 -17.52 3.98 -23.52
C ARG A 187 -18.54 4.88 -22.86
N TYR A 188 -18.44 6.17 -23.14
CA TYR A 188 -19.36 7.19 -22.69
C TYR A 188 -19.83 7.99 -23.90
N ASP A 189 -21.13 8.27 -23.95
CA ASP A 189 -21.75 9.12 -24.95
C ASP A 189 -22.50 10.25 -24.25
N GLU A 190 -22.55 11.43 -24.86
CA GLU A 190 -23.26 12.57 -24.30
C GLU A 190 -24.77 12.44 -24.53
N ASN A 191 -25.57 12.64 -23.48
CA ASN A 191 -27.03 12.63 -23.59
C ASN A 191 -27.59 14.02 -23.93
N CYS A 192 -28.90 14.12 -24.14
CA CYS A 192 -29.59 15.38 -24.46
C CYS A 192 -29.42 16.51 -23.42
N ASN A 193 -28.97 16.17 -22.20
CA ASN A 193 -28.74 17.12 -21.11
C ASN A 193 -27.25 17.44 -20.92
N GLY A 194 -26.39 17.04 -21.84
CA GLY A 194 -24.94 17.25 -21.78
C GLY A 194 -24.20 16.37 -20.76
N ASN A 195 -24.85 15.33 -20.24
CA ASN A 195 -24.21 14.39 -19.31
C ASN A 195 -23.63 13.20 -20.05
N LEU A 196 -22.46 12.74 -19.65
CA LEU A 196 -21.88 11.50 -20.15
C LEU A 196 -22.63 10.31 -19.54
N VAL A 197 -23.13 9.42 -20.39
CA VAL A 197 -23.80 8.17 -20.01
C VAL A 197 -23.06 7.03 -20.67
N GLY A 198 -22.73 6.00 -19.89
CA GLY A 198 -21.91 4.92 -20.39
C GLY A 198 -21.44 3.97 -19.30
N GLY A 199 -20.42 3.19 -19.63
CA GLY A 199 -19.84 2.20 -18.74
C GLY A 199 -18.81 1.31 -19.43
N ILE A 200 -18.48 0.19 -18.81
CA ILE A 200 -17.52 -0.78 -19.35
C ILE A 200 -18.08 -1.48 -20.59
N VAL A 201 -17.23 -1.74 -21.57
CA VAL A 201 -17.53 -2.63 -22.70
C VAL A 201 -17.33 -4.07 -22.26
N MET A 202 -18.36 -4.88 -22.45
CA MET A 202 -18.33 -6.31 -22.18
C MET A 202 -17.79 -7.08 -23.40
N GLU A 203 -17.47 -8.37 -23.24
CA GLU A 203 -16.91 -9.21 -24.31
C GLU A 203 -17.82 -9.33 -25.53
N ASP A 204 -19.14 -9.18 -25.34
CA ASP A 204 -20.15 -9.18 -26.40
C ASP A 204 -20.27 -7.83 -27.14
N GLY A 205 -19.44 -6.83 -26.77
CA GLY A 205 -19.43 -5.49 -27.34
C GLY A 205 -20.47 -4.54 -26.73
N ASN A 206 -21.35 -5.03 -25.84
CA ASN A 206 -22.37 -4.20 -25.19
C ASN A 206 -21.78 -3.37 -24.06
N VAL A 207 -22.32 -2.16 -23.87
CA VAL A 207 -21.92 -1.25 -22.79
C VAL A 207 -22.75 -1.55 -21.53
N SER A 208 -22.08 -1.88 -20.44
CA SER A 208 -22.72 -2.12 -19.14
C SER A 208 -22.62 -0.90 -18.23
N PRO A 209 -23.73 -0.17 -17.98
CA PRO A 209 -23.71 1.03 -17.14
C PRO A 209 -23.50 0.73 -15.65
N ASN A 210 -23.56 -0.54 -15.24
CA ASN A 210 -23.36 -0.96 -13.85
C ASN A 210 -21.89 -0.89 -13.41
N LYS A 211 -20.95 -0.86 -14.37
CA LYS A 211 -19.52 -0.79 -14.11
C LYS A 211 -18.96 0.47 -14.76
N GLN A 212 -18.48 1.35 -13.91
CA GLN A 212 -18.01 2.69 -14.26
C GLN A 212 -16.48 2.74 -14.26
N LEU A 213 -15.90 3.77 -14.89
CA LEU A 213 -14.45 3.96 -14.96
C LEU A 213 -13.86 4.02 -13.55
N GLU A 214 -12.90 3.13 -13.25
CA GLU A 214 -12.18 3.13 -11.98
C GLU A 214 -10.70 3.42 -12.21
N TYR A 215 -10.17 4.47 -11.59
CA TYR A 215 -8.76 4.85 -11.69
C TYR A 215 -8.25 5.43 -10.37
N LEU A 216 -7.06 4.99 -9.92
CA LEU A 216 -6.39 5.46 -8.70
C LEU A 216 -7.26 5.50 -7.42
N GLY A 217 -8.18 4.54 -7.29
CA GLY A 217 -9.07 4.43 -6.12
C GLY A 217 -10.33 5.30 -6.18
N PHE A 218 -10.59 5.93 -7.32
CA PHE A 218 -11.81 6.65 -7.64
C PHE A 218 -12.63 5.89 -8.68
N ALA A 219 -13.92 6.22 -8.75
CA ALA A 219 -14.86 5.76 -9.76
C ALA A 219 -15.60 6.96 -10.34
N PHE A 220 -15.65 7.09 -11.65
CA PHE A 220 -16.34 8.16 -12.36
C PHE A 220 -17.57 7.60 -13.08
N ASP A 221 -18.75 8.08 -12.74
CA ASP A 221 -20.03 7.56 -13.28
C ASP A 221 -20.53 8.27 -14.55
N GLY A 222 -19.70 9.09 -15.19
CA GLY A 222 -20.09 9.98 -16.28
C GLY A 222 -20.47 11.39 -15.82
N THR A 223 -20.84 11.56 -14.55
CA THR A 223 -21.19 12.89 -13.99
C THR A 223 -20.39 13.24 -12.75
N LYS A 224 -20.09 12.24 -11.90
CA LYS A 224 -19.54 12.42 -10.57
C LYS A 224 -18.41 11.45 -10.30
N VAL A 225 -17.39 11.95 -9.63
CA VAL A 225 -16.28 11.19 -9.08
C VAL A 225 -16.59 10.79 -7.65
N ARG A 226 -16.49 9.48 -7.37
CA ARG A 226 -16.70 8.88 -6.05
C ARG A 226 -15.49 8.05 -5.64
N VAL A 227 -15.31 7.82 -4.34
CA VAL A 227 -14.28 6.89 -3.86
C VAL A 227 -14.74 5.45 -4.09
N LYS A 228 -13.84 4.62 -4.63
CA LYS A 228 -14.11 3.22 -4.96
C LYS A 228 -14.63 2.43 -3.76
N THR A 229 -15.58 1.53 -4.02
CA THR A 229 -16.22 0.69 -2.99
C THR A 229 -15.21 -0.17 -2.23
N SER A 230 -14.14 -0.62 -2.89
CA SER A 230 -13.04 -1.40 -2.29
C SER A 230 -12.33 -0.64 -1.14
N GLY A 231 -12.18 0.69 -1.27
CA GLY A 231 -11.62 1.56 -0.24
C GLY A 231 -12.48 1.54 1.04
N PHE A 232 -13.79 1.72 0.88
CA PHE A 232 -14.75 1.59 1.97
C PHE A 232 -14.77 0.19 2.56
N SER A 233 -14.77 -0.86 1.73
CA SER A 233 -14.77 -2.26 2.19
C SER A 233 -13.54 -2.56 3.06
N LYS A 234 -12.35 -2.14 2.63
CA LYS A 234 -11.10 -2.27 3.41
C LYS A 234 -11.20 -1.52 4.74
N PHE A 235 -11.72 -0.29 4.72
CA PHE A 235 -11.94 0.51 5.92
C PHE A 235 -12.91 -0.17 6.90
N TYR A 236 -14.07 -0.62 6.43
CA TYR A 236 -15.07 -1.31 7.27
C TYR A 236 -14.57 -2.65 7.81
N ARG A 237 -13.81 -3.42 7.03
CA ARG A 237 -13.17 -4.66 7.49
C ARG A 237 -12.19 -4.39 8.63
N ASN A 238 -11.38 -3.34 8.51
CA ASN A 238 -10.46 -2.92 9.57
C ASN A 238 -11.21 -2.45 10.82
N MET A 239 -12.33 -1.73 10.66
CA MET A 239 -13.19 -1.30 11.76
C MET A 239 -13.78 -2.51 12.50
N LYS A 240 -14.42 -3.45 11.78
CA LYS A 240 -14.96 -4.70 12.35
C LYS A 240 -13.88 -5.49 13.09
N ARG A 241 -12.69 -5.66 12.49
CA ARG A 241 -11.56 -6.36 13.11
C ARG A 241 -11.10 -5.69 14.41
N ALA A 242 -11.10 -4.35 14.46
CA ALA A 242 -10.73 -3.62 15.66
C ALA A 242 -11.74 -3.82 16.79
N PHE A 243 -13.05 -3.76 16.51
CA PHE A 243 -14.09 -4.06 17.49
C PHE A 243 -14.02 -5.51 17.99
N LYS A 244 -13.94 -6.50 17.08
CA LYS A 244 -13.78 -7.91 17.45
C LYS A 244 -12.56 -8.15 18.34
N ARG A 245 -11.44 -7.50 18.00
CA ARG A 245 -10.21 -7.58 18.81
C ARG A 245 -10.40 -6.93 20.18
N GLY A 246 -11.06 -5.77 20.24
CA GLY A 246 -11.39 -5.10 21.50
C GLY A 246 -12.24 -5.99 22.41
N ALA A 247 -13.33 -6.53 21.88
CA ALA A 247 -14.23 -7.43 22.61
C ALA A 247 -13.50 -8.70 23.09
N PHE A 248 -12.67 -9.31 22.23
CA PHE A 248 -11.87 -10.47 22.61
C PHE A 248 -10.98 -10.22 23.84
N PHE A 249 -10.36 -9.03 23.95
CA PHE A 249 -9.55 -8.68 25.12
C PHE A 249 -10.40 -8.29 26.32
N ALA A 250 -11.49 -7.55 26.14
CA ALA A 250 -12.41 -7.17 27.22
C ALA A 250 -13.04 -8.38 27.93
N LYS A 251 -13.14 -9.53 27.25
CA LYS A 251 -13.62 -10.80 27.79
C LYS A 251 -12.59 -11.58 28.60
N LYS A 252 -11.31 -11.18 28.62
CA LYS A 252 -10.26 -11.98 29.26
C LYS A 252 -10.24 -11.76 30.77
N PRO A 253 -10.21 -12.82 31.60
CA PRO A 253 -10.27 -12.71 33.07
C PRO A 253 -9.15 -11.86 33.68
N HIS A 254 -7.96 -11.88 33.09
CA HIS A 254 -6.79 -11.14 33.58
C HIS A 254 -6.77 -9.66 33.14
N ILE A 255 -7.75 -9.20 32.37
CA ILE A 255 -7.83 -7.81 31.93
C ILE A 255 -8.83 -7.08 32.84
N PRO A 256 -8.40 -6.10 33.64
CA PRO A 256 -9.26 -5.45 34.64
C PRO A 256 -10.40 -4.63 34.06
N SER A 257 -10.33 -4.29 32.76
CA SER A 257 -11.30 -3.41 32.10
C SER A 257 -12.05 -4.14 31.00
N ASP A 258 -13.36 -4.02 31.05
CA ASP A 258 -14.31 -4.47 30.02
C ASP A 258 -14.55 -3.43 28.93
N LYS A 259 -13.79 -2.33 28.94
CA LYS A 259 -13.96 -1.22 28.01
C LYS A 259 -13.24 -1.49 26.69
N LEU A 260 -13.89 -1.10 25.59
CA LEU A 260 -13.35 -1.25 24.22
C LEU A 260 -12.22 -0.26 23.86
N PHE A 261 -11.64 0.45 24.83
CA PHE A 261 -10.69 1.56 24.61
C PHE A 261 -11.22 2.56 23.55
N GLU A 262 -12.43 3.06 23.78
CA GLU A 262 -13.24 3.76 22.78
C GLU A 262 -12.52 4.94 22.13
N GLY A 263 -11.73 5.70 22.89
CA GLY A 263 -10.98 6.84 22.36
C GLY A 263 -10.07 6.48 21.18
N ARG A 264 -9.47 5.28 21.18
CA ARG A 264 -8.68 4.79 20.05
C ARG A 264 -9.57 4.46 18.84
N LEU A 265 -10.73 3.86 19.08
CA LEU A 265 -11.68 3.50 18.03
C LEU A 265 -12.29 4.75 17.38
N TYR A 266 -12.74 5.72 18.18
CA TYR A 266 -13.24 7.01 17.70
C TYR A 266 -12.19 7.76 16.88
N LYS A 267 -10.96 7.89 17.40
CA LYS A 267 -9.86 8.54 16.66
C LYS A 267 -9.57 7.81 15.33
N ARG A 268 -9.60 6.48 15.30
CA ARG A 268 -9.24 5.73 14.11
C ARG A 268 -10.33 5.67 13.04
N PHE A 269 -11.60 5.61 13.42
CA PHE A 269 -12.69 5.27 12.50
C PHE A 269 -13.79 6.33 12.38
N THR A 270 -13.66 7.49 13.01
CA THR A 270 -14.69 8.53 12.96
C THR A 270 -14.11 9.92 12.66
N HIS A 271 -14.99 10.88 12.43
CA HIS A 271 -14.62 12.27 12.19
C HIS A 271 -13.79 12.90 13.34
N LEU A 272 -13.85 12.35 14.56
CA LEU A 272 -13.10 12.84 15.72
C LEU A 272 -11.57 12.71 15.59
N GLY A 273 -11.09 11.81 14.73
CA GLY A 273 -9.67 11.72 14.38
C GLY A 273 -9.36 12.12 12.94
N ALA A 274 -10.27 12.84 12.28
CA ALA A 274 -10.07 13.31 10.90
C ALA A 274 -9.31 14.64 10.81
N LYS A 275 -8.91 15.22 11.94
CA LYS A 275 -8.13 16.47 11.98
C LYS A 275 -6.64 16.14 12.04
N ARG A 276 -5.83 16.81 11.23
CA ARG A 276 -4.37 16.78 11.34
C ARG A 276 -3.96 17.36 12.69
N ARG A 277 -3.06 16.69 13.40
CA ARG A 277 -2.57 17.13 14.72
C ARG A 277 -1.07 16.97 14.81
N LEU A 278 -0.40 17.95 15.39
CA LEU A 278 1.01 17.83 15.70
C LEU A 278 1.21 16.81 16.82
N LYS A 279 2.17 15.91 16.66
CA LYS A 279 2.56 15.04 17.77
C LYS A 279 3.52 15.80 18.67
N TRP A 280 3.19 15.88 19.93
CA TRP A 280 4.08 16.39 20.96
C TRP A 280 4.84 15.23 21.59
N LYS A 281 6.10 15.43 21.93
CA LYS A 281 6.89 14.47 22.69
C LYS A 281 7.22 15.06 24.04
N GLN A 282 7.26 14.23 25.06
CA GLN A 282 7.76 14.64 26.37
C GLN A 282 9.21 15.11 26.20
N ASP A 283 9.53 16.23 26.83
CA ASP A 283 10.90 16.70 26.85
C ASP A 283 11.73 15.79 27.74
N SER A 284 12.90 15.40 27.25
CA SER A 284 13.84 14.58 28.02
C SER A 284 14.52 15.40 29.12
N SER A 285 14.58 16.73 28.96
CA SER A 285 15.17 17.67 29.90
C SER A 285 14.17 18.23 30.92
N ASN A 286 12.87 18.17 30.61
CA ASN A 286 11.80 18.62 31.50
C ASN A 286 10.65 17.59 31.51
N PRO A 287 10.54 16.76 32.56
CA PRO A 287 9.50 15.74 32.67
C PRO A 287 8.06 16.28 32.60
N SER A 288 7.82 17.55 32.93
CA SER A 288 6.49 18.20 32.83
C SER A 288 6.28 18.95 31.52
N GLY A 289 7.34 19.13 30.72
CA GLY A 289 7.33 19.86 29.45
C GLY A 289 7.08 18.96 28.24
N PHE A 290 6.48 19.55 27.19
CA PHE A 290 6.32 18.90 25.90
C PHE A 290 7.06 19.68 24.82
N LYS A 291 7.93 19.00 24.07
CA LYS A 291 8.60 19.58 22.91
C LYS A 291 7.81 19.37 21.63
N ARG A 292 7.82 20.43 20.81
CA ARG A 292 7.28 20.42 19.46
C ARG A 292 8.04 19.40 18.62
N THR A 293 7.33 18.57 17.87
CA THR A 293 7.98 17.66 16.90
C THR A 293 7.71 18.08 15.47
N THR A 294 8.43 17.49 14.52
CA THR A 294 8.13 17.60 13.08
C THR A 294 7.11 16.54 12.62
N LYS A 295 6.66 15.65 13.51
CA LYS A 295 5.78 14.53 13.17
C LYS A 295 4.31 14.92 13.34
N TYR A 296 3.51 14.59 12.34
CA TYR A 296 2.07 14.82 12.35
C TYR A 296 1.30 13.50 12.45
N ASP A 297 0.16 13.55 13.13
CA ASP A 297 -0.96 12.67 12.85
C ASP A 297 -1.72 13.27 11.67
N TRP A 298 -1.65 12.62 10.51
CA TRP A 298 -2.27 13.08 9.27
C TRP A 298 -3.78 12.83 9.22
N GLY A 299 -4.34 12.24 10.28
CA GLY A 299 -5.74 11.88 10.41
C GLY A 299 -6.03 10.47 9.92
N ASN A 300 -7.30 10.18 9.68
CA ASN A 300 -7.80 8.87 9.26
C ASN A 300 -8.47 8.90 7.87
N PHE A 301 -9.13 7.81 7.49
CA PHE A 301 -9.83 7.68 6.20
C PHE A 301 -10.87 8.79 5.95
N ILE A 302 -11.50 9.35 6.98
CA ILE A 302 -12.46 10.46 6.82
C ILE A 302 -11.73 11.73 6.37
N SER A 303 -10.49 11.96 6.81
CA SER A 303 -9.66 13.06 6.31
C SER A 303 -9.30 12.87 4.85
N TYR A 304 -9.04 11.63 4.41
CA TYR A 304 -8.87 11.29 3.00
C TYR A 304 -10.13 11.61 2.19
N LEU A 305 -11.32 11.18 2.66
CA LEU A 305 -12.58 11.49 1.99
C LEU A 305 -12.82 13.00 1.87
N ARG A 306 -12.56 13.78 2.93
CA ARG A 306 -12.70 15.24 2.89
C ARG A 306 -11.73 15.90 1.92
N LYS A 307 -10.47 15.46 1.89
CA LYS A 307 -9.48 15.97 0.93
C LYS A 307 -9.91 15.65 -0.50
N ALA A 308 -10.35 14.42 -0.75
CA ALA A 308 -10.83 13.99 -2.06
C ALA A 308 -12.07 14.78 -2.52
N ASP A 309 -13.03 14.99 -1.62
CA ASP A 309 -14.25 15.79 -1.89
C ASP A 309 -13.90 17.23 -2.29
N ASN A 310 -12.92 17.84 -1.62
CA ASN A 310 -12.45 19.18 -1.97
C ASN A 310 -11.75 19.22 -3.33
N VAL A 311 -10.93 18.23 -3.66
CA VAL A 311 -10.22 18.17 -4.96
C VAL A 311 -11.19 17.92 -6.12
N MET A 312 -12.25 17.15 -5.88
CA MET A 312 -13.24 16.80 -6.90
C MET A 312 -14.45 17.75 -6.90
N ALA A 313 -14.41 18.84 -6.14
CA ALA A 313 -15.54 19.75 -5.99
C ALA A 313 -15.95 20.39 -7.32
N ASP A 314 -14.96 20.72 -8.16
CA ASP A 314 -15.19 21.35 -9.47
C ASP A 314 -15.89 20.41 -10.46
N ILE A 315 -15.65 19.10 -10.35
CA ILE A 315 -16.31 18.09 -11.20
C ILE A 315 -17.68 17.71 -10.63
N ASN A 316 -17.75 17.49 -9.31
CA ASN A 316 -18.97 16.97 -8.69
C ASN A 316 -20.05 18.03 -8.50
N HIS A 317 -19.65 19.31 -8.40
CA HIS A 317 -20.49 20.45 -8.01
C HIS A 317 -21.24 20.25 -6.67
N ASP A 318 -20.83 19.25 -5.87
CA ASP A 318 -21.43 18.90 -4.60
C ASP A 318 -20.44 18.14 -3.69
N LYS A 319 -20.93 17.73 -2.51
CA LYS A 319 -20.16 16.97 -1.51
C LYS A 319 -20.40 15.46 -1.61
N SER A 320 -20.42 14.90 -2.82
CA SER A 320 -20.72 13.49 -3.09
C SER A 320 -19.83 12.51 -2.35
N ILE A 321 -18.52 12.76 -2.27
CA ILE A 321 -17.57 11.86 -1.61
C ILE A 321 -17.77 11.92 -0.09
N SER A 322 -17.96 13.12 0.46
CA SER A 322 -18.31 13.28 1.88
C SER A 322 -19.65 12.60 2.22
N ALA A 323 -20.63 12.65 1.31
CA ALA A 323 -21.91 11.97 1.47
C ALA A 323 -21.76 10.45 1.56
N GLN A 324 -20.87 9.83 0.76
CA GLN A 324 -20.54 8.41 0.89
C GLN A 324 -20.04 8.07 2.31
N GLY A 325 -19.27 8.98 2.91
CA GLY A 325 -18.71 8.86 4.26
C GLY A 325 -19.75 8.89 5.39
N ARG A 326 -20.94 9.47 5.18
CA ARG A 326 -21.96 9.63 6.25
C ARG A 326 -22.39 8.29 6.86
N LYS A 327 -22.39 7.21 6.08
CA LYS A 327 -22.73 5.85 6.53
C LYS A 327 -21.74 5.26 7.54
N ILE A 328 -20.56 5.86 7.71
CA ILE A 328 -19.53 5.38 8.65
C ILE A 328 -20.00 5.53 10.10
N TRP A 329 -20.56 6.69 10.47
CA TRP A 329 -20.97 7.00 11.85
C TRP A 329 -22.02 6.04 12.43
N PRO A 330 -23.16 5.78 11.75
CA PRO A 330 -24.15 4.82 12.25
C PRO A 330 -23.59 3.39 12.29
N LYS A 331 -22.78 2.98 11.29
CA LYS A 331 -22.13 1.66 11.29
C LYS A 331 -21.16 1.50 12.45
N PHE A 332 -20.42 2.54 12.81
CA PHE A 332 -19.53 2.55 13.97
C PHE A 332 -20.31 2.30 15.26
N HIS A 333 -21.40 3.04 15.49
CA HIS A 333 -22.20 2.90 16.72
C HIS A 333 -22.92 1.56 16.80
N ARG A 334 -23.39 1.03 15.66
CA ARG A 334 -23.95 -0.32 15.60
C ARG A 334 -22.92 -1.37 16.01
N LEU A 335 -21.69 -1.30 15.49
CA LEU A 335 -20.62 -2.23 15.86
C LEU A 335 -20.20 -2.07 17.33
N LYS A 336 -20.19 -0.84 17.85
CA LYS A 336 -19.94 -0.57 19.27
C LYS A 336 -20.99 -1.24 20.15
N LYS A 337 -22.28 -1.06 19.84
CA LYS A 337 -23.39 -1.69 20.57
C LYS A 337 -23.26 -3.21 20.56
N GLN A 338 -23.08 -3.80 19.37
CA GLN A 338 -22.89 -5.25 19.21
C GLN A 338 -21.69 -5.79 20.00
N ALA A 339 -20.59 -5.04 20.04
CA ALA A 339 -19.40 -5.45 20.79
C ALA A 339 -19.62 -5.45 22.30
N TYR A 340 -20.37 -4.47 22.85
CA TYR A 340 -20.73 -4.47 24.27
C TYR A 340 -21.75 -5.55 24.61
N GLU A 341 -22.79 -5.74 23.79
CA GLU A 341 -23.74 -6.85 23.96
C GLU A 341 -23.02 -8.22 23.99
N ASP A 342 -22.02 -8.41 23.14
CA ASP A 342 -21.19 -9.62 23.11
C ASP A 342 -20.31 -9.79 24.36
N ILE A 343 -19.79 -8.70 24.92
CA ILE A 343 -19.05 -8.71 26.19
C ILE A 343 -19.98 -9.06 27.35
N ASP A 344 -21.14 -8.42 27.43
CA ASP A 344 -22.10 -8.61 28.52
C ASP A 344 -22.66 -10.02 28.54
N LYS A 345 -22.98 -10.60 27.36
CA LYS A 345 -23.43 -11.99 27.24
C LYS A 345 -22.39 -12.99 27.79
N HIS A 346 -21.10 -12.77 27.53
CA HIS A 346 -20.04 -13.64 28.01
C HIS A 346 -19.78 -13.53 29.52
N LYS A 347 -20.29 -12.48 30.17
CA LYS A 347 -20.18 -12.34 31.63
C LYS A 347 -21.37 -12.94 32.36
N LYS A 348 -22.54 -13.01 31.70
CA LYS A 348 -23.78 -13.51 32.28
C LYS A 348 -23.95 -15.04 32.19
N GLY A 349 -23.19 -15.69 31.31
CA GLY A 349 -23.10 -17.15 31.20
C GLY A 349 -21.65 -17.56 31.26
#